data_AF-A0A2V3XU75-F1
#
_entry.id   AF-A0A2V3XU75-F1
#
_cell.length_a   1.000
_cell.length_b   1.000
_cell.length_c   1.000
_cell.angle_alpha   90.00
_cell.angle_beta   90.00
_cell.angle_gamma   90.00
#
_symmetry.space_group_name_H-M   'P 1'
#
loop_
_entity.id
_entity.type
_entity.pdbx_description
1 polymer ?
#
loop_
_entity_poly.entity_id
_entity_poly.type
_entity_poly.pdbx_seq_one_letter_code
_entity_poly.pdbx_strand_id
1 'polypeptide(L)' 'MKQYVLPALLKALVMSVCFTLLCVIYGFISGNPYEITLIPEVIFFLLFFFVNFIEYLWKNRKR' A
#
# COMPACT_ATOMS: atom_id res chain seq x y z
N MET A 1 11.61 12.96 12.38
CA MET A 1 10.36 12.22 12.07
C MET A 1 9.77 12.56 10.70
N LYS A 2 9.57 13.84 10.34
CA LYS A 2 8.93 14.25 9.06
C LYS A 2 9.61 13.70 7.79
N GLN A 3 10.94 13.54 7.79
CA GLN A 3 11.71 13.11 6.63
C GLN A 3 11.48 11.64 6.21
N TYR A 4 10.91 10.80 7.10
CA TYR A 4 10.71 9.37 6.86
C TYR A 4 9.26 9.00 6.57
N VAL A 5 8.32 9.84 7.02
CA VAL A 5 6.89 9.66 6.75
C VAL A 5 6.63 9.79 5.26
N LEU A 6 7.21 10.80 4.61
CA LEU A 6 7.00 11.08 3.20
C LEU A 6 7.43 9.94 2.26
N PRO A 7 8.65 9.35 2.38
CA PRO A 7 9.03 8.20 1.57
C PRO A 7 8.24 6.93 1.89
N ALA A 8 7.88 6.70 3.16
CA ALA A 8 7.03 5.56 3.53
C ALA A 8 5.61 5.68 2.94
N LEU A 9 5.06 6.91 2.93
CA LEU A 9 3.75 7.22 2.37
C LEU A 9 3.77 7.08 0.84
N LEU A 10 4.82 7.57 0.17
CA LEU A 10 5.00 7.41 -1.28
C LEU A 10 5.09 5.92 -1.65
N LYS A 11 5.88 5.13 -0.92
CA LYS A 11 5.97 3.67 -1.13
C LYS A 11 4.62 2.98 -0.95
N ALA A 12 3.90 3.30 0.13
CA ALA A 12 2.59 2.71 0.40
C ALA A 12 1.58 3.07 -0.69
N LEU A 13 1.61 4.32 -1.18
CA LEU A 13 0.76 4.79 -2.26
C LEU A 13 1.04 4.08 -3.58
N VAL A 14 2.32 3.92 -3.95
CA VAL A 14 2.70 3.15 -5.15
C VAL A 14 2.22 1.70 -5.04
N MET A 15 2.43 1.04 -3.89
CA MET A 15 1.97 -0.34 -3.70
C MET A 15 0.44 -0.46 -3.78
N SER A 16 -0.29 0.49 -3.21
CA SER A 16 -1.75 0.52 -3.28
C SER A 16 -2.25 0.69 -4.71
N VAL A 17 -1.68 1.63 -5.47
CA VAL A 17 -2.05 1.84 -6.89
C VAL A 17 -1.75 0.58 -7.72
N CYS A 18 -0.60 -0.07 -7.50
CA CYS A 18 -0.29 -1.34 -8.15
C CYS A 18 -1.29 -2.45 -7.79
N PHE A 19 -1.72 -2.52 -6.53
CA PHE A 19 -2.71 -3.50 -6.08
C PHE A 19 -4.09 -3.27 -6.71
N THR A 20 -4.56 -2.01 -6.73
CA THR A 20 -5.81 -1.64 -7.41
C THR A 20 -5.76 -2.01 -8.89
N LEU A 21 -4.65 -1.73 -9.58
CA LEU A 21 -4.44 -2.13 -10.98
C LEU A 21 -4.51 -3.65 -11.18
N LEU A 22 -3.89 -4.43 -10.28
CA LEU A 22 -3.96 -5.89 -10.33
C LEU A 22 -5.39 -6.40 -10.12
N CYS A 23 -6.14 -5.81 -9.18
CA CYS A 23 -7.55 -6.15 -8.97
C CYS A 23 -8.43 -5.82 -10.19
N VAL A 24 -8.19 -4.68 -10.85
CA VAL A 24 -8.90 -4.30 -12.08
C VAL A 24 -8.58 -5.28 -13.21
N ILE A 25 -7.29 -5.59 -13.43
CA ILE A 25 -6.87 -6.56 -14.44
C ILE A 25 -7.46 -7.95 -14.16
N TYR A 26 -7.44 -8.37 -12.90
CA TYR A 26 -8.01 -9.64 -12.46
C TYR A 26 -9.52 -9.70 -12.71
N GLY A 27 -10.26 -8.65 -12.35
CA GLY A 27 -11.69 -8.55 -12.61
C GLY A 27 -12.01 -8.58 -14.10
N PHE A 28 -11.19 -7.89 -14.92
CA PHE A 28 -11.32 -7.91 -16.37
C PHE A 28 -11.10 -9.31 -16.96
N ILE A 29 -10.06 -10.03 -16.52
CA ILE A 29 -9.76 -11.40 -16.97
C ILE A 29 -10.85 -12.38 -16.50
N SER A 30 -11.32 -12.23 -15.27
CA SER A 30 -12.32 -13.13 -14.67
C SER A 30 -13.73 -12.93 -15.26
N GLY A 31 -13.95 -11.92 -16.10
CA GLY A 31 -15.28 -11.59 -16.63
C GLY A 31 -16.28 -11.12 -15.56
N ASN A 32 -15.82 -10.90 -14.33
CA ASN A 32 -16.61 -10.41 -13.22
C ASN A 32 -15.90 -9.16 -12.68
N PRO A 33 -16.47 -7.95 -12.84
CA PRO A 33 -15.85 -6.74 -12.34
C PRO A 33 -15.63 -6.89 -10.84
N TYR A 34 -14.36 -6.91 -10.44
CA TYR A 34 -14.01 -6.98 -9.03
C TYR A 34 -14.44 -5.66 -8.40
N GLU A 35 -15.52 -5.68 -7.62
CA GLU A 35 -15.97 -4.51 -6.86
C GLU A 35 -14.96 -4.23 -5.76
N ILE A 36 -13.94 -3.43 -6.09
CA ILE A 36 -12.98 -2.96 -5.12
C ILE A 36 -13.73 -2.03 -4.16
N THR A 37 -14.13 -2.60 -3.03
CA THR A 37 -14.75 -1.83 -1.96
C THR A 37 -13.65 -0.98 -1.30
N LEU A 38 -13.96 0.26 -0.92
CA LEU A 38 -13.02 1.17 -0.26
C LEU A 38 -12.41 0.57 1.02
N ILE A 39 -13.15 -0.30 1.72
CA ILE A 39 -12.74 -0.89 3.01
C ILE A 39 -11.48 -1.77 2.89
N PRO A 40 -11.46 -2.84 2.07
CA PRO A 40 -10.26 -3.67 1.91
C PRO A 40 -9.07 -2.89 1.34
N GLU A 41 -9.30 -1.91 0.47
CA GLU A 41 -8.23 -1.08 -0.09
C GLU A 41 -7.57 -0.21 0.98
N VAL A 42 -8.37 0.43 1.85
CA VAL A 42 -7.87 1.24 2.99
C VAL A 42 -7.12 0.37 4.00
N ILE A 43 -7.62 -0.84 4.29
CA ILE A 43 -6.94 -1.78 5.19
C ILE A 43 -5.57 -2.19 4.63
N PHE A 44 -5.50 -2.51 3.34
CA PHE A 44 -4.24 -2.86 2.67
C PHE A 44 -3.24 -1.69 2.66
N PHE A 45 -3.72 -0.48 2.37
CA PHE A 45 -2.90 0.72 2.40
C PHE A 45 -2.31 0.97 3.79
N LEU A 46 -3.13 0.88 4.85
CA LEU A 46 -2.69 1.05 6.23
C LEU A 46 -1.65 0.00 6.63
N LEU A 47 -1.88 -1.28 6.32
CA LEU A 47 -0.93 -2.36 6.59
C LEU A 47 0.43 -2.09 5.93
N PHE A 48 0.44 -1.76 4.64
CA PHE A 48 1.68 -1.44 3.92
C PHE A 48 2.38 -0.21 4.48
N PHE A 49 1.61 0.81 4.85
CA PHE A 49 2.15 2.02 5.46
C PHE A 49 2.81 1.72 6.80
N PHE A 50 2.17 0.99 7.69
CA PHE A 50 2.74 0.63 9.00
C PHE A 50 3.98 -0.23 8.88
N VAL A 51 4.00 -1.23 7.99
CA VAL A 51 5.18 -2.08 7.75
C VAL A 51 6.35 -1.23 7.26
N ASN A 52 6.14 -0.38 6.24
CA ASN A 52 7.19 0.50 5.74
C ASN A 52 7.65 1.53 6.78
N PHE A 53 6.73 2.04 7.59
CA PHE A 53 7.04 2.99 8.66
C PHE A 53 7.89 2.35 9.75
N ILE A 54 7.53 1.14 10.20
CA ILE A 54 8.31 0.37 11.18
C ILE A 54 9.68 0.01 10.60
N GLU A 55 9.76 -0.42 9.34
CA GLU A 55 11.04 -0.70 8.66
C GLU A 55 11.94 0.53 8.66
N TYR A 56 11.40 1.71 8.34
CA TYR A 56 12.14 2.98 8.38
C TYR A 56 12.63 3.32 9.79
N LEU A 57 11.76 3.18 10.80
CA LEU A 57 12.14 3.43 12.20
C LEU A 57 13.21 2.44 12.67
N TRP A 58 13.12 1.17 12.29
CA TRP A 58 14.10 0.15 12.63
C TRP A 58 15.45 0.46 12.00
N LYS A 59 15.47 0.77 10.69
CA LYS A 59 16.70 1.10 9.96
C LYS A 59 17.42 2.30 10.55
N ASN A 60 16.68 3.25 11.13
CA ASN A 60 17.26 4.40 11.81
C ASN A 60 17.77 4.08 13.24
N ARG A 61 17.20 3.07 13.92
CA ARG A 61 17.65 2.66 15.27
C ARG A 61 18.95 1.84 15.24
N LYS A 62 19.29 1.24 14.09
CA LYS A 62 20.54 0.50 13.85
C LYS A 62 21.72 1.40 13.41
N ARG A 63 21.49 2.71 13.26
CA ARG A 63 22.48 3.69 12.82
C ARG A 63 22.81 4.62 13.98
#